data_AF-A0A7V6X310-F1
#
_entry.id   AF-A0A7V6X310-F1
#
_cell.length_a   1.000
_cell.length_b   1.000
_cell.length_c   1.000
_cell.angle_alpha   90.00
_cell.angle_beta   90.00
_cell.angle_gamma   90.00
#
_symmetry.space_group_name_H-M   'P 1'
#
loop_
_entity.id
_entity.type
_entity.pdbx_description
1 polymer ?
#
loop_
_entity_poly.entity_id
_entity_poly.type
_entity_poly.pdbx_seq_one_letter_code
_entity_poly.pdbx_strand_id
1 'polypeptide(L)'
;MGNLRSKKVGWFISLIISFCLVLVSSGCVGQQRRPLDSKMGEEPTISLYVAETGETKQIKMEEYVKGVVAAEMIPTWPLNALAAQAILARTFAWERMKTEGGVPARGTDASTNVEEFQAYDSSKINEAVTKAVEKTRGEVVKYQGEYIKAWFFADGGGLTAASAEEGLAYTKKPSPYVHSVKDPGFAITTEENKGWGIAIPLDVVR
;
A
#
# COMPACT_ATOMS: atom_id res chain seq x y z
N MET A 1 -41.76 -64.02 -13.36
CA MET A 1 -40.45 -64.06 -12.67
C MET A 1 -39.59 -62.89 -13.16
N GLY A 2 -39.13 -62.02 -12.24
CA GLY A 2 -38.04 -61.02 -12.39
C GLY A 2 -38.23 -59.95 -13.46
N ASN A 3 -38.54 -58.67 -13.17
CA ASN A 3 -37.88 -57.70 -12.29
C ASN A 3 -36.39 -57.48 -12.60
N LEU A 4 -36.08 -56.73 -13.67
CA LEU A 4 -34.70 -56.33 -13.97
C LEU A 4 -34.53 -54.93 -14.60
N ARG A 5 -35.52 -54.03 -14.49
CA ARG A 5 -35.44 -52.71 -15.16
C ARG A 5 -35.56 -51.48 -14.26
N SER A 6 -35.92 -51.64 -12.98
CA SER A 6 -36.09 -50.50 -12.06
C SER A 6 -34.86 -50.17 -11.21
N LYS A 7 -33.96 -51.14 -10.94
CA LYS A 7 -32.83 -50.91 -10.00
C LYS A 7 -31.62 -50.18 -10.59
N LYS A 8 -31.45 -50.13 -11.92
CA LYS A 8 -30.28 -49.50 -12.55
C LYS A 8 -30.39 -47.99 -12.71
N VAL A 9 -31.61 -47.45 -12.78
CA VAL A 9 -31.82 -45.99 -12.98
C VAL A 9 -31.73 -45.22 -11.65
N GLY A 10 -32.17 -45.84 -10.54
CA GLY A 10 -32.07 -45.22 -9.21
C GLY A 10 -30.63 -45.08 -8.70
N TRP A 11 -29.74 -46.01 -9.08
CA TRP A 11 -28.34 -45.98 -8.63
C TRP A 11 -27.51 -44.91 -9.34
N PHE A 12 -27.76 -44.69 -10.65
CA PHE A 12 -27.07 -43.66 -11.42
C PHE A 12 -27.49 -42.23 -11.02
N ILE A 13 -28.77 -42.01 -10.69
CA ILE A 13 -29.25 -40.69 -10.25
C ILE A 13 -28.72 -40.37 -8.83
N SER A 14 -28.60 -41.38 -7.96
CA SER A 14 -28.05 -41.18 -6.60
C SER A 14 -26.53 -40.91 -6.61
N LEU A 15 -25.78 -41.51 -7.55
CA LEU A 15 -24.35 -41.25 -7.73
C LEU A 15 -24.05 -39.86 -8.31
N ILE A 16 -24.90 -39.34 -9.21
CA ILE A 16 -24.75 -37.99 -9.77
C ILE A 16 -25.11 -36.92 -8.73
N ILE A 17 -26.13 -37.14 -7.90
CA ILE A 17 -26.49 -36.20 -6.82
C ILE A 17 -25.44 -36.23 -5.70
N SER A 18 -24.82 -37.39 -5.40
CA SER A 18 -23.71 -37.47 -4.44
C SER A 18 -22.39 -36.90 -4.98
N PHE A 19 -22.17 -36.88 -6.30
CA PHE A 19 -20.99 -36.25 -6.92
C PHE A 19 -21.14 -34.72 -7.05
N CYS A 20 -22.37 -34.21 -7.16
CA CYS A 20 -22.65 -32.77 -7.07
C CYS A 20 -22.50 -32.19 -5.65
N LEU A 21 -22.49 -33.02 -4.60
CA LEU A 21 -22.35 -32.59 -3.20
C LEU A 21 -20.91 -32.56 -2.69
N VAL A 22 -19.92 -33.02 -3.47
CA VAL A 22 -18.50 -33.08 -3.07
C VAL A 22 -17.62 -32.05 -3.81
N LEU A 23 -18.16 -31.29 -4.76
CA LEU A 23 -17.43 -30.25 -5.50
C LEU A 23 -17.59 -28.82 -4.95
N VAL A 24 -17.94 -28.65 -3.65
CA VAL A 24 -18.11 -27.33 -3.02
C VAL A 24 -16.92 -26.92 -2.13
N SER A 25 -15.87 -27.72 -2.01
CA SER A 25 -14.73 -27.43 -1.11
C SER A 25 -13.37 -27.36 -1.79
N SER A 26 -13.29 -26.92 -3.05
CA SER A 26 -12.03 -26.37 -3.58
C SER A 26 -11.97 -24.90 -3.22
N GLY A 27 -11.11 -24.60 -2.24
CA GLY A 27 -10.99 -23.32 -1.59
C GLY A 27 -10.74 -22.17 -2.55
N CYS A 28 -11.69 -21.25 -2.61
CA CYS A 28 -11.32 -19.85 -2.51
C CYS A 28 -11.17 -19.57 -1.02
N VAL A 29 -9.93 -19.60 -0.52
CA VAL A 29 -9.59 -18.76 0.65
C VAL A 29 -9.71 -17.32 0.13
N GLY A 30 -10.95 -16.85 0.02
CA GLY A 30 -11.25 -15.45 -0.11
C GLY A 30 -10.78 -14.84 1.19
N GLN A 31 -9.62 -14.18 1.13
CA GLN A 31 -9.11 -13.31 2.18
C GLN A 31 -10.32 -12.50 2.67
N GLN A 32 -10.82 -12.82 3.87
CA GLN A 32 -11.90 -12.07 4.47
C GLN A 32 -11.39 -10.64 4.54
N ARG A 33 -11.92 -9.77 3.68
CA ARG A 33 -11.68 -8.33 3.77
C ARG A 33 -12.17 -7.95 5.15
N ARG A 34 -11.25 -7.76 6.10
CA ARG A 34 -11.61 -7.17 7.39
C ARG A 34 -12.26 -5.84 7.04
N PRO A 35 -13.51 -5.60 7.45
CA PRO A 35 -14.02 -4.25 7.43
C PRO A 35 -13.05 -3.42 8.25
N LEU A 36 -12.44 -2.41 7.63
CA LEU A 36 -11.75 -1.34 8.35
C LEU A 36 -12.84 -0.46 9.00
N ASP A 37 -13.69 -1.09 9.82
CA ASP A 37 -14.79 -0.45 10.53
C ASP A 37 -14.21 0.14 11.82
N SER A 38 -13.43 1.22 11.67
CA SER A 38 -13.37 2.19 12.75
C SER A 38 -14.79 2.72 12.95
N LYS A 39 -15.32 2.67 14.17
CA LYS A 39 -16.50 3.48 14.53
C LYS A 39 -16.25 4.91 14.07
N MET A 40 -17.26 5.55 13.46
CA MET A 40 -17.15 6.93 12.99
C MET A 40 -16.52 7.82 14.06
N GLY A 41 -15.33 8.36 13.77
CA GLY A 41 -14.62 9.30 14.64
C GLY A 41 -13.50 8.71 15.51
N GLU A 42 -13.31 7.39 15.57
CA GLU A 42 -12.21 6.78 16.32
C GLU A 42 -11.00 6.48 15.41
N GLU A 43 -9.79 6.72 15.93
CA GLU A 43 -8.56 6.39 15.23
C GLU A 43 -8.38 4.86 15.12
N PRO A 44 -8.22 4.32 13.91
CA PRO A 44 -8.08 2.88 13.72
C PRO A 44 -6.75 2.38 14.26
N THR A 45 -6.78 1.12 14.70
CA THR A 45 -5.59 0.32 14.98
C THR A 45 -5.35 -0.60 13.78
N ILE A 46 -4.11 -0.69 13.32
CA ILE A 46 -3.69 -1.54 12.21
C ILE A 46 -2.68 -2.58 12.69
N SER A 47 -2.62 -3.70 11.97
CA SER A 47 -1.56 -4.71 12.12
C SER A 47 -0.33 -4.33 11.31
N LEU A 48 0.83 -4.25 11.98
CA LEU A 48 2.11 -3.90 11.38
C LEU A 48 3.06 -5.09 11.52
N TYR A 49 3.53 -5.61 10.39
CA TYR A 49 4.63 -6.56 10.34
C TYR A 49 5.96 -5.81 10.50
N VAL A 50 6.78 -6.23 11.46
CA VAL A 50 8.11 -5.67 11.75
C VAL A 50 9.14 -6.57 11.07
N ALA A 51 9.69 -6.12 9.94
CA ALA A 51 10.54 -6.92 9.07
C ALA A 51 11.81 -7.42 9.77
N GLU A 52 12.34 -6.62 10.70
CA GLU A 52 13.58 -6.90 11.44
C GLU A 52 13.42 -8.08 12.40
N THR A 53 12.24 -8.22 13.03
CA THR A 53 11.98 -9.26 14.03
C THR A 53 11.09 -10.39 13.52
N GLY A 54 10.36 -10.16 12.43
CA GLY A 54 9.33 -11.07 11.92
C GLY A 54 8.02 -11.06 12.72
N GLU A 55 7.87 -10.16 13.68
CA GLU A 55 6.70 -10.08 14.55
C GLU A 55 5.61 -9.18 13.97
N THR A 56 4.35 -9.48 14.32
CA THR A 56 3.21 -8.60 14.03
C THR A 56 2.77 -7.89 15.29
N LYS A 57 2.71 -6.56 15.25
CA LYS A 57 2.19 -5.73 16.34
C LYS A 57 0.93 -4.96 15.93
N GLN A 58 0.13 -4.58 16.92
CA GLN A 58 -0.99 -3.65 16.72
C GLN A 58 -0.52 -2.23 17.00
N ILE A 59 -0.81 -1.30 16.10
CA ILE A 59 -0.36 0.09 16.20
C ILE A 59 -1.48 1.04 15.78
N LYS A 60 -1.54 2.21 16.44
CA LYS A 60 -2.45 3.28 16.07
C LYS A 60 -2.04 3.90 14.73
N MET A 61 -2.99 4.19 13.85
CA MET A 61 -2.72 4.67 12.49
C MET A 61 -1.79 5.90 12.48
N GLU A 62 -2.03 6.88 13.35
CA GLU A 62 -1.22 8.09 13.40
C GLU A 62 0.18 7.83 13.97
N GLU A 63 0.34 6.83 14.85
CA GLU A 63 1.65 6.40 15.32
C GLU A 63 2.45 5.68 14.21
N TYR A 64 1.77 4.89 13.37
CA TYR A 64 2.37 4.36 12.16
C TYR A 64 2.80 5.47 11.20
N VAL A 65 1.92 6.44 10.93
CA VAL A 65 2.21 7.58 10.03
C VAL A 65 3.40 8.41 10.52
N LYS A 66 3.58 8.63 11.83
CA LYS A 66 4.79 9.29 12.36
C LYS A 66 6.07 8.55 11.97
N GLY A 67 6.08 7.22 12.14
CA GLY A 67 7.25 6.41 11.79
C GLY A 67 7.56 6.42 10.29
N VAL A 68 6.53 6.49 9.44
CA VAL A 68 6.72 6.64 8.00
C VAL A 68 7.27 8.02 7.66
N VAL A 69 6.68 9.10 8.17
CA VAL A 69 7.16 10.47 7.89
C VAL A 69 8.61 10.65 8.36
N ALA A 70 8.97 10.06 9.51
CA ALA A 70 10.32 10.10 10.04
C ALA A 70 11.35 9.30 9.22
N ALA A 71 10.91 8.31 8.44
CA ALA A 71 11.76 7.50 7.57
C ALA A 71 11.89 8.07 6.16
N GLU A 72 10.79 8.59 5.61
CA GLU A 72 10.70 9.07 4.22
C GLU A 72 11.18 10.52 4.07
N MET A 73 11.24 11.29 5.16
CA MET A 73 11.67 12.69 5.14
C MET A 73 12.72 12.98 6.19
N ILE A 74 13.54 14.01 5.94
CA ILE A 74 14.42 14.55 6.96
C ILE A 74 13.56 15.24 8.03
N PRO A 75 13.57 14.78 9.31
CA PRO A 75 12.64 15.27 10.34
C PRO A 75 12.76 16.76 10.71
N THR A 76 13.77 17.46 10.19
CA THR A 76 14.00 18.90 10.39
C THR A 76 13.48 19.76 9.23
N TRP A 77 12.87 19.15 8.20
CA TRP A 77 12.28 19.90 7.09
C TRP A 77 11.09 20.74 7.54
N PRO A 78 10.67 21.75 6.72
CA PRO A 78 9.57 22.63 7.06
C PRO A 78 8.30 21.86 7.46
N LEU A 79 7.62 22.34 8.50
CA LEU A 79 6.45 21.67 9.08
C LEU A 79 5.37 21.33 8.05
N ASN A 80 5.11 22.23 7.10
CA ASN A 80 4.10 22.00 6.05
C ASN A 80 4.53 20.93 5.03
N ALA A 81 5.83 20.73 4.81
CA ALA A 81 6.32 19.64 3.96
C ALA A 81 6.11 18.28 4.66
N LEU A 82 6.49 18.19 5.95
CA LEU A 82 6.22 17.01 6.77
C LEU A 82 4.70 16.70 6.85
N ALA A 83 3.87 17.74 6.93
CA ALA A 83 2.41 17.61 6.99
C ALA A 83 1.83 17.10 5.67
N ALA A 84 2.33 17.58 4.52
CA ALA A 84 1.95 17.04 3.21
C ALA A 84 2.29 15.56 3.10
N GLN A 85 3.49 15.15 3.54
CA GLN A 85 3.88 13.74 3.55
C GLN A 85 3.02 12.91 4.49
N ALA A 86 2.62 13.43 5.66
CA ALA A 86 1.71 12.72 6.55
C ALA A 86 0.37 12.38 5.87
N ILE A 87 -0.19 13.33 5.10
CA ILE A 87 -1.40 13.10 4.31
C ILE A 87 -1.16 12.03 3.23
N LEU A 88 -0.05 12.11 2.49
CA LEU A 88 0.28 11.14 1.44
C LEU A 88 0.52 9.74 2.00
N ALA A 89 1.31 9.61 3.07
CA ALA A 89 1.59 8.34 3.75
C ALA A 89 0.30 7.68 4.27
N ARG A 90 -0.58 8.47 4.91
CA ARG A 90 -1.88 7.98 5.36
C ARG A 90 -2.76 7.54 4.20
N THR A 91 -2.78 8.32 3.12
CA THR A 91 -3.55 8.01 1.91
C THR A 91 -3.05 6.73 1.25
N PHE A 92 -1.73 6.55 1.13
CA PHE A 92 -1.11 5.33 0.62
C PHE A 92 -1.52 4.12 1.44
N ALA A 93 -1.38 4.19 2.77
CA ALA A 93 -1.72 3.08 3.64
C ALA A 93 -3.19 2.66 3.47
N TRP A 94 -4.12 3.64 3.46
CA TRP A 94 -5.54 3.39 3.22
C TRP A 94 -5.83 2.79 1.85
N GLU A 95 -5.22 3.34 0.79
CA GLU A 95 -5.40 2.84 -0.56
C GLU A 95 -4.92 1.40 -0.69
N ARG A 96 -3.73 1.09 -0.15
CA ARG A 96 -3.12 -0.25 -0.20
C ARG A 96 -3.91 -1.27 0.62
N MET A 97 -4.35 -0.89 1.82
CA MET A 97 -5.24 -1.74 2.64
C MET A 97 -6.57 -2.02 1.93
N LYS A 98 -7.20 -1.01 1.34
CA LYS A 98 -8.53 -1.16 0.72
C LYS A 98 -8.48 -1.94 -0.60
N THR A 99 -7.45 -1.72 -1.41
CA THR A 99 -7.37 -2.29 -2.76
C THR A 99 -6.67 -3.63 -2.82
N GLU A 100 -5.65 -3.83 -1.98
CA GLU A 100 -4.79 -5.01 -2.01
C GLU A 100 -4.84 -5.82 -0.71
N GLY A 101 -5.56 -5.35 0.32
CA GLY A 101 -5.62 -6.03 1.62
C GLY A 101 -4.38 -5.84 2.48
N GLY A 102 -3.63 -4.75 2.25
CA GLY A 102 -2.42 -4.40 3.00
C GLY A 102 -1.21 -5.10 2.40
N VAL A 103 -0.61 -6.03 3.15
CA VAL A 103 0.51 -6.88 2.76
C VAL A 103 0.07 -8.35 2.78
N PRO A 104 -0.58 -8.86 1.71
CA PRO A 104 -1.19 -10.20 1.69
C PRO A 104 -0.24 -11.34 2.04
N ALA A 105 1.03 -11.25 1.61
CA ALA A 105 2.05 -12.25 1.91
C ALA A 105 2.36 -12.37 3.42
N ARG A 106 2.08 -11.31 4.19
CA ARG A 106 2.27 -11.26 5.65
C ARG A 106 0.95 -11.40 6.43
N GLY A 107 -0.19 -11.24 5.76
CA GLY A 107 -1.50 -11.19 6.40
C GLY A 107 -1.64 -9.98 7.35
N THR A 108 -0.93 -8.89 7.07
CA THR A 108 -0.94 -7.65 7.87
C THR A 108 -1.41 -6.46 7.04
N ASP A 109 -1.82 -5.40 7.72
CA ASP A 109 -2.27 -4.16 7.09
C ASP A 109 -1.10 -3.36 6.51
N ALA A 110 0.05 -3.37 7.21
CA ALA A 110 1.29 -2.68 6.81
C ALA A 110 2.54 -3.53 7.13
N SER A 111 3.69 -3.10 6.60
CA SER A 111 5.02 -3.67 6.85
C SER A 111 6.06 -2.56 7.03
N THR A 112 7.09 -2.78 7.86
CA THR A 112 8.25 -1.87 7.96
C THR A 112 9.25 -2.06 6.81
N ASN A 113 9.08 -3.09 5.97
CA ASN A 113 9.91 -3.29 4.79
C ASN A 113 9.45 -2.37 3.65
N VAL A 114 10.36 -1.51 3.19
CA VAL A 114 10.14 -0.57 2.08
C VAL A 114 9.72 -1.27 0.78
N GLU A 115 10.24 -2.47 0.51
CA GLU A 115 9.90 -3.24 -0.70
C GLU A 115 8.48 -3.81 -0.65
N GLU A 116 7.90 -3.94 0.54
CA GLU A 116 6.55 -4.48 0.74
C GLU A 116 5.50 -3.38 0.89
N PHE A 117 5.90 -2.22 1.43
CA PHE A 117 4.96 -1.17 1.81
C PHE A 117 5.57 0.25 1.75
N GLN A 118 6.06 0.78 2.87
CA GLN A 118 6.67 2.12 2.97
C GLN A 118 7.87 2.05 3.91
N ALA A 119 8.81 2.98 3.79
CA ALA A 119 9.88 3.09 4.77
C ALA A 119 9.28 3.44 6.15
N TYR A 120 9.84 2.87 7.20
CA TYR A 120 9.38 3.08 8.57
C TYR A 120 10.56 3.10 9.54
N ASP A 121 10.63 4.12 10.38
CA ASP A 121 11.68 4.27 11.38
C ASP A 121 11.15 5.09 12.56
N SER A 122 10.68 4.39 13.60
CA SER A 122 10.15 5.05 14.80
C SER A 122 11.23 5.77 15.62
N SER A 123 12.52 5.44 15.42
CA SER A 123 13.61 6.05 16.20
C SER A 123 13.90 7.49 15.79
N LYS A 124 13.49 7.88 14.57
CA LYS A 124 13.68 9.22 14.00
C LYS A 124 12.53 10.18 14.29
N ILE A 125 11.48 9.74 14.97
CA ILE A 125 10.32 10.58 15.30
C ILE A 125 10.78 11.71 16.24
N ASN A 126 10.56 12.96 15.82
CA ASN A 126 10.81 14.15 16.63
C ASN A 126 9.52 14.98 16.82
N GLU A 127 9.63 16.12 17.51
CA GLU A 127 8.50 17.02 17.77
C GLU A 127 7.89 17.57 16.47
N ALA A 128 8.71 17.90 15.47
CA ALA A 128 8.24 18.44 14.19
C ALA A 128 7.39 17.41 13.42
N VAL A 129 7.84 16.16 13.35
CA VAL A 129 7.08 15.04 12.77
C VAL A 129 5.78 14.82 13.53
N THR A 130 5.84 14.75 14.87
CA THR A 130 4.65 14.57 15.71
C THR A 130 3.62 15.65 15.44
N LYS A 131 4.04 16.92 15.47
CA LYS A 131 3.19 18.08 15.20
C LYS A 131 2.62 18.08 13.78
N ALA A 132 3.40 17.67 12.78
CA ALA A 132 2.94 17.60 11.40
C ALA A 132 1.84 16.55 11.21
N VAL A 133 2.01 15.37 11.82
CA VAL A 133 1.02 14.29 11.79
C VAL A 133 -0.24 14.69 12.54
N GLU A 134 -0.11 15.26 13.74
CA GLU A 134 -1.25 15.75 14.53
C GLU A 134 -2.04 16.85 13.81
N LYS A 135 -1.33 17.79 13.17
CA LYS A 135 -1.96 18.88 12.40
C LYS A 135 -2.83 18.37 11.25
N THR A 136 -2.52 17.19 10.70
CA THR A 136 -3.20 16.59 9.55
C THR A 136 -3.91 15.28 9.90
N ARG A 137 -4.24 15.10 11.17
CA ARG A 137 -4.82 13.87 11.71
C ARG A 137 -6.08 13.49 10.92
N GLY A 138 -6.09 12.27 10.38
CA GLY A 138 -7.20 11.76 9.57
C GLY A 138 -7.37 12.40 8.18
N GLU A 139 -6.56 13.40 7.80
CA GLU A 139 -6.62 13.98 6.46
C GLU A 139 -6.04 13.01 5.42
N VAL A 140 -6.74 12.88 4.30
CA VAL A 140 -6.42 11.95 3.20
C VAL A 140 -6.81 12.60 1.88
N VAL A 141 -6.16 12.19 0.79
CA VAL A 141 -6.49 12.66 -0.56
C VAL A 141 -7.38 11.64 -1.27
N LYS A 142 -8.47 12.13 -1.86
CA LYS A 142 -9.39 11.32 -2.66
C LYS A 142 -9.63 11.96 -4.03
N TYR A 143 -9.81 11.11 -5.03
CA TYR A 143 -10.27 11.49 -6.36
C TYR A 143 -11.53 10.70 -6.68
N GLN A 144 -12.63 11.40 -7.00
CA GLN A 144 -13.94 10.80 -7.25
C GLN A 144 -14.41 9.84 -6.13
N GLY A 145 -14.18 10.22 -4.87
CA GLY A 145 -14.61 9.47 -3.69
C GLY A 145 -13.69 8.30 -3.28
N GLU A 146 -12.72 7.93 -4.13
CA GLU A 146 -11.75 6.87 -3.85
C GLU A 146 -10.39 7.45 -3.42
N TYR A 147 -9.66 6.74 -2.57
CA TYR A 147 -8.28 7.11 -2.23
C TYR A 147 -7.43 7.11 -3.50
N ILE A 148 -6.58 8.14 -3.65
CA ILE A 148 -5.61 8.16 -4.75
C ILE A 148 -4.47 7.18 -4.46
N LYS A 149 -3.79 6.74 -5.52
CA LYS A 149 -2.44 6.18 -5.37
C LYS A 149 -1.49 7.33 -5.06
N ALA A 150 -1.21 7.51 -3.77
CA ALA A 150 -0.40 8.59 -3.23
C ALA A 150 1.10 8.28 -3.35
N TRP A 151 1.57 8.13 -4.59
CA TRP A 151 2.99 7.97 -4.86
C TRP A 151 3.75 9.26 -4.57
N PHE A 152 4.97 9.11 -4.08
CA PHE A 152 5.92 10.19 -3.83
C PHE A 152 7.34 9.68 -4.11
N PHE A 153 8.27 10.60 -4.28
CA PHE A 153 9.67 10.32 -4.61
C PHE A 153 10.56 11.45 -4.06
N ALA A 154 11.87 11.24 -4.03
CA ALA A 154 12.81 12.16 -3.40
C ALA A 154 13.00 13.48 -4.16
N ASP A 155 13.20 13.43 -5.48
CA ASP A 155 13.44 14.61 -6.34
C ASP A 155 12.94 14.35 -7.77
N GLY A 156 12.33 15.35 -8.40
CA GLY A 156 11.77 15.22 -9.76
C GLY A 156 12.71 15.64 -10.88
N GLY A 157 13.92 16.12 -10.57
CA GLY A 157 14.81 16.67 -11.60
C GLY A 157 14.27 17.91 -12.28
N GLY A 158 13.36 18.64 -11.62
CA GLY A 158 12.75 19.89 -12.10
C GLY A 158 11.34 19.76 -12.68
N LEU A 159 10.88 18.55 -13.00
CA LEU A 159 9.52 18.26 -13.49
C LEU A 159 9.06 16.89 -12.97
N THR A 160 7.81 16.79 -12.53
CA THR A 160 7.25 15.46 -12.23
C THR A 160 6.95 14.70 -13.53
N ALA A 161 6.95 13.37 -13.47
CA ALA A 161 6.58 12.53 -14.62
C ALA A 161 5.17 12.90 -15.17
N ALA A 162 4.97 12.77 -16.48
CA ALA A 162 3.69 13.11 -17.13
C ALA A 162 2.58 12.10 -16.84
N SER A 163 2.93 10.88 -16.41
CA SER A 163 1.97 9.86 -16.00
C SER A 163 2.60 8.84 -15.06
N ALA A 164 1.75 8.00 -14.44
CA ALA A 164 2.21 6.84 -13.68
C ALA A 164 2.86 5.75 -14.56
N GLU A 165 2.50 5.70 -15.84
CA GLU A 165 3.16 4.80 -16.79
C GLU A 165 4.60 5.24 -17.04
N GLU A 166 4.83 6.52 -17.26
CA GLU A 166 6.17 7.07 -17.45
C GLU A 166 7.03 6.94 -16.18
N GLY A 167 6.53 7.39 -15.04
CA GLY A 167 7.34 7.47 -13.81
C GLY A 167 7.49 6.14 -13.07
N LEU A 168 6.54 5.21 -13.22
CA LEU A 168 6.45 3.99 -12.39
C LEU A 168 6.16 2.72 -13.20
N ALA A 169 6.10 2.79 -14.54
CA ALA A 169 5.64 1.70 -15.40
C ALA A 169 4.26 1.13 -14.99
N TYR A 170 3.42 1.96 -14.36
CA TYR A 170 2.13 1.53 -13.84
C TYR A 170 0.99 1.76 -14.84
N THR A 171 0.45 0.66 -15.37
CA THR A 171 -0.62 0.68 -16.41
C THR A 171 -1.93 0.03 -15.97
N LYS A 172 -2.02 -0.50 -14.73
CA LYS A 172 -3.17 -1.30 -14.27
C LYS A 172 -4.47 -0.50 -14.12
N LYS A 173 -4.38 0.77 -13.70
CA LYS A 173 -5.54 1.65 -13.49
C LYS A 173 -5.19 3.07 -13.90
N PRO A 174 -6.04 3.78 -14.66
CA PRO A 174 -5.82 5.18 -14.95
C PRO A 174 -5.68 6.02 -13.67
N SER A 175 -4.76 6.97 -13.67
CA SER A 175 -4.52 7.93 -12.58
C SER A 175 -4.62 9.37 -13.10
N PRO A 176 -5.82 9.90 -13.40
CA PRO A 176 -5.99 11.23 -14.02
C PRO A 176 -5.45 12.40 -13.18
N TYR A 177 -5.24 12.17 -11.89
CA TYR A 177 -4.63 13.12 -10.95
C TYR A 177 -3.10 13.15 -11.03
N VAL A 178 -2.46 12.24 -11.77
CA VAL A 178 -1.02 12.25 -12.03
C VAL A 178 -0.78 12.86 -13.41
N HIS A 179 -0.18 14.04 -13.43
CA HIS A 179 0.29 14.74 -14.62
C HIS A 179 1.54 15.54 -14.29
N SER A 180 2.31 15.90 -15.31
CA SER A 180 3.55 16.64 -15.12
C SER A 180 3.27 18.04 -14.58
N VAL A 181 3.97 18.41 -13.51
CA VAL A 181 4.03 19.77 -12.98
C VAL A 181 5.48 20.16 -12.75
N LYS A 182 5.77 21.46 -12.73
CA LYS A 182 7.09 21.97 -12.39
C LYS A 182 7.41 21.63 -10.94
N ASP A 183 8.58 21.04 -10.70
CA ASP A 183 9.09 20.76 -9.37
C ASP A 183 9.92 21.96 -8.86
N PRO A 184 9.43 22.70 -7.85
CA PRO A 184 10.21 23.80 -7.26
C PRO A 184 11.37 23.29 -6.38
N GLY A 185 11.36 22.02 -5.96
CA GLY A 185 12.40 21.41 -5.12
C GLY A 185 13.78 21.44 -5.76
N PHE A 186 13.85 21.26 -7.08
CA PHE A 186 15.10 21.29 -7.85
C PHE A 186 15.89 22.61 -7.67
N ALA A 187 15.22 23.73 -7.38
CA ALA A 187 15.88 25.02 -7.16
C ALA A 187 16.57 25.12 -5.79
N ILE A 188 16.16 24.31 -4.81
CA ILE A 188 16.61 24.38 -3.40
C ILE A 188 17.31 23.11 -2.92
N THR A 189 17.40 22.08 -3.77
CA THR A 189 18.09 20.82 -3.50
C THR A 189 19.62 20.99 -3.48
N THR A 190 20.34 20.01 -2.92
CA THR A 190 21.81 20.02 -2.88
C THR A 190 22.40 19.78 -4.28
N GLU A 191 23.64 20.22 -4.51
CA GLU A 191 24.29 20.05 -5.83
C GLU A 191 24.41 18.57 -6.25
N GLU A 192 24.59 17.66 -5.29
CA GLU A 192 24.61 16.21 -5.55
C GLU A 192 23.31 15.69 -6.16
N ASN A 193 22.15 16.25 -5.77
CA ASN A 193 20.85 15.86 -6.30
C ASN A 193 20.58 16.46 -7.69
N LYS A 194 21.27 17.55 -8.05
CA LYS A 194 21.07 18.22 -9.36
C LYS A 194 21.69 17.46 -10.52
N GLY A 195 22.65 16.59 -10.25
CA GLY A 195 23.27 15.77 -11.27
C GLY A 195 24.23 14.75 -10.66
N TRP A 196 24.15 13.53 -11.18
CA TRP A 196 25.06 12.44 -10.83
C TRP A 196 25.55 11.76 -12.12
N GLY A 197 26.68 11.08 -12.03
CA GLY A 197 27.25 10.32 -13.14
C GLY A 197 27.99 9.09 -12.63
N ILE A 198 27.94 8.03 -13.42
CA ILE A 198 28.67 6.79 -13.16
C ILE A 198 29.31 6.31 -14.48
N ALA A 199 30.54 5.81 -14.41
CA ALA A 199 31.22 5.17 -15.53
C ALA A 199 31.12 3.65 -15.38
N ILE A 200 30.51 2.99 -16.37
CA ILE A 200 30.35 1.53 -16.39
C ILE A 200 31.21 0.97 -17.52
N PRO A 201 32.13 0.02 -17.25
CA PRO A 201 32.91 -0.65 -18.28
C PRO A 201 32.02 -1.37 -19.31
N LEU A 202 32.44 -1.34 -20.59
CA LEU A 202 31.65 -1.90 -21.69
C LEU A 202 31.42 -3.41 -21.56
N ASP A 203 32.36 -4.13 -20.96
CA ASP A 203 32.26 -5.58 -20.71
C ASP A 203 31.22 -5.96 -19.64
N VAL A 204 30.74 -4.99 -18.86
CA VAL A 204 29.68 -5.14 -17.85
C VAL A 204 28.29 -4.80 -18.40
N VAL A 205 28.22 -3.93 -19.42
CA VAL A 205 26.97 -3.56 -20.10
C VAL A 205 26.61 -4.68 -21.09
N ARG A 206 25.60 -5.48 -20.76
CA ARG A 206 25.10 -6.58 -21.62
C ARG A 206 23.80 -6.21 -22.30
#